data_AF-A0A3B8J5F8-F1
#
_entry.id   AF-A0A3B8J5F8-F1
#
_cell.length_a   1.000
_cell.length_b   1.000
_cell.length_c   1.000
_cell.angle_alpha   90.00
_cell.angle_beta   90.00
_cell.angle_gamma   90.00
#
_symmetry.space_group_name_H-M   'P 1'
#
loop_
_entity.id
_entity.type
_entity.pdbx_description
1 polymer ?
#
loop_
_entity_poly.entity_id
_entity_poly.type
_entity_poly.pdbx_seq_one_letter_code
_entity_poly.pdbx_strand_id
1 'polypeptide(L)' 'MNKGIAFIVQAALIAALYTALTLMFIPISFGHNIFQFRIAEALTVLPALVPSSIPGLFIGCLVSNMIGGFGPVDII' A
#
# COMPACT_ATOMS: atom_id res chain seq x y z
N MET A 1 -0.75 -0.82 -27.47
CA MET A 1 -0.23 -1.25 -26.15
C MET A 1 -1.18 -2.31 -25.59
N ASN A 2 -0.67 -3.44 -25.12
CA ASN A 2 -1.52 -4.55 -24.66
C ASN A 2 -2.25 -4.12 -23.37
N LYS A 3 -3.59 -4.16 -23.36
CA LYS A 3 -4.39 -3.58 -22.24
C LYS A 3 -4.07 -4.24 -20.89
N GLY A 4 -3.72 -5.53 -20.90
CA GLY A 4 -3.30 -6.25 -19.69
C GLY A 4 -1.97 -5.77 -19.10
N ILE A 5 -1.00 -5.39 -19.94
CA ILE A 5 0.29 -4.88 -19.45
C ILE A 5 0.10 -3.51 -18.78
N ALA A 6 -0.70 -2.63 -19.39
CA ALA A 6 -1.00 -1.32 -18.82
C ALA A 6 -1.68 -1.44 -17.44
N PHE A 7 -2.58 -2.40 -17.28
CA PHE A 7 -3.26 -2.69 -16.01
C PHE A 7 -2.28 -3.10 -14.90
N ILE A 8 -1.35 -4.01 -15.21
CA ILE A 8 -0.35 -4.50 -14.26
C ILE A 8 0.62 -3.38 -13.86
N VAL A 9 1.09 -2.59 -14.83
CA VAL A 9 1.98 -1.45 -14.56
C VAL A 9 1.30 -0.43 -13.65
N GLN A 10 0.03 -0.12 -13.89
CA GLN A 10 -0.73 0.81 -13.06
C GLN A 10 -0.91 0.28 -11.63
N ALA A 11 -1.22 -1.01 -11.48
CA ALA A 11 -1.30 -1.65 -10.16
C ALA A 11 0.05 -1.62 -9.42
N ALA A 12 1.15 -1.89 -10.12
CA ALA A 12 2.50 -1.88 -9.55
C ALA A 12 2.93 -0.48 -9.09
N LEU A 13 2.58 0.56 -9.84
CA LEU A 13 2.85 1.96 -9.45
C LEU A 13 2.07 2.35 -8.18
N ILE A 14 0.80 1.94 -8.09
CA ILE A 14 -0.03 2.20 -6.90
C ILE A 14 0.53 1.45 -5.69
N ALA A 15 0.97 0.19 -5.86
CA ALA A 15 1.62 -0.58 -4.81
C ALA A 15 2.89 0.11 -4.32
N ALA A 16 3.77 0.52 -5.24
CA ALA A 16 5.01 1.22 -4.91
C ALA A 16 4.75 2.54 -4.17
N LEU A 17 3.74 3.31 -4.58
CA LEU A 17 3.38 4.55 -3.92
C LEU A 17 2.85 4.31 -2.51
N TYR A 18 1.99 3.30 -2.33
CA TYR A 18 1.48 2.91 -1.02
C TYR A 18 2.64 2.52 -0.08
N THR A 19 3.56 1.69 -0.56
CA THR A 19 4.72 1.26 0.22
C THR A 19 5.66 2.41 0.53
N ALA A 20 5.96 3.26 -0.46
CA ALA A 20 6.83 4.42 -0.25
C ALA A 20 6.27 5.39 0.80
N LEU A 21 4.96 5.67 0.76
CA LEU A 21 4.32 6.51 1.77
C LEU A 21 4.35 5.86 3.15
N THR A 22 4.05 4.55 3.22
CA THR A 22 4.06 3.83 4.50
C THR A 22 5.47 3.78 5.12
N LEU A 23 6.50 3.59 4.29
CA LEU A 23 7.90 3.58 4.74
C LEU A 23 8.45 4.98 5.04
N MET A 24 8.03 6.01 4.31
CA MET A 24 8.43 7.38 4.61
C MET A 24 7.94 7.84 5.98
N PHE A 25 6.75 7.35 6.38
CA PHE A 25 6.13 7.69 7.66
C PHE A 25 6.14 6.49 8.63
N ILE A 26 7.21 5.68 8.67
CA ILE A 26 7.36 4.54 9.61
C ILE A 26 6.95 4.88 11.06
N PRO A 27 7.48 5.94 11.70
CA PRO A 27 7.18 6.20 13.12
C PRO A 27 5.71 6.58 13.40
N ILE A 28 4.96 6.97 12.37
CA ILE A 28 3.55 7.37 12.46
C ILE A 28 2.62 6.25 11.94
N SER A 29 3.09 5.47 10.97
CA SER A 29 2.31 4.46 10.23
C SER A 29 2.18 3.12 10.93
N PHE A 30 3.10 2.78 11.85
CA PHE A 30 3.15 1.48 12.54
C PHE A 30 2.80 1.54 14.03
N GLY A 31 2.17 2.63 14.48
CA GLY A 31 1.58 2.66 15.83
C GLY A 31 2.58 2.51 16.98
N HIS A 32 3.85 2.92 16.79
CA HIS A 32 4.81 3.05 17.91
C HIS A 32 4.36 4.13 18.93
N ASN A 33 3.36 4.94 18.58
CA ASN A 33 2.61 5.84 19.46
C ASN A 33 1.15 5.35 19.60
N ILE A 34 0.43 5.84 20.62
CA ILE A 34 -0.97 5.47 20.96
C ILE A 34 -1.95 5.51 19.77
N PHE A 35 -1.63 6.21 18.68
CA PHE A 35 -2.44 6.31 17.47
C PHE A 35 -1.64 5.90 16.22
N GLN A 36 -2.18 4.97 15.43
CA GLN A 36 -1.65 4.55 14.13
C GLN A 36 -2.29 5.42 13.03
N PHE A 37 -1.50 6.27 12.38
CA PHE A 37 -2.00 7.08 11.26
C PHE A 37 -1.28 6.70 9.98
N ARG A 38 -1.95 5.91 9.14
CA ARG A 38 -1.39 5.46 7.86
C ARG A 38 -1.90 6.35 6.74
N ILE A 39 -1.08 7.31 6.34
CA ILE A 39 -1.38 8.23 5.22
C ILE A 39 -1.64 7.46 3.91
N ALA A 40 -1.02 6.30 3.75
CA ALA A 40 -1.22 5.43 2.59
C ALA A 40 -2.68 4.89 2.47
N GLU A 41 -3.48 4.89 3.55
CA GLU A 41 -4.90 4.52 3.50
C GLU A 41 -5.74 5.52 2.71
N ALA A 42 -5.29 6.78 2.53
CA ALA A 42 -5.98 7.72 1.64
C ALA A 42 -6.03 7.23 0.18
N LEU A 43 -5.10 6.34 -0.22
CA LEU A 43 -5.10 5.73 -1.55
C LEU A 43 -6.24 4.70 -1.73
N THR A 44 -6.93 4.28 -0.66
CA THR A 44 -8.06 3.34 -0.72
C THR A 44 -9.32 3.91 -1.35
N VAL A 45 -9.32 5.21 -1.67
CA VAL A 45 -10.37 5.84 -2.51
C VAL A 45 -10.16 5.52 -4.00
N LEU A 46 -8.92 5.24 -4.43
CA LEU A 46 -8.59 4.95 -5.83
C LEU A 46 -9.32 3.72 -6.42
N PRO A 47 -9.56 2.61 -5.70
CA PRO A 47 -10.40 1.49 -6.14
C PRO A 47 -11.78 1.88 -6.65
N ALA A 48 -12.39 2.93 -6.11
CA ALA A 48 -13.70 3.41 -6.55
C ALA A 48 -13.64 4.07 -7.94
N LEU A 49 -12.48 4.61 -8.32
CA LEU A 49 -12.26 5.31 -9.59
C LEU A 49 -11.56 4.42 -10.63
N VAL A 50 -10.67 3.55 -10.18
CA VAL A 50 -9.81 2.71 -11.02
C VAL A 50 -9.74 1.30 -10.43
N PRO A 51 -10.25 0.27 -11.13
CA PRO A 51 -10.27 -1.10 -10.61
C PRO A 51 -8.87 -1.74 -10.50
N SER A 52 -7.87 -1.24 -11.24
CA SER A 52 -6.47 -1.72 -11.13
C SER A 52 -5.83 -1.38 -9.78
N SER A 53 -6.41 -0.45 -9.02
CA SER A 53 -5.91 -0.06 -7.70
C SER A 53 -6.09 -1.15 -6.65
N ILE A 54 -7.06 -2.05 -6.84
CA ILE A 54 -7.37 -3.12 -5.88
C ILE A 54 -6.15 -4.05 -5.68
N PRO A 55 -5.60 -4.70 -6.73
CA PRO A 55 -4.41 -5.54 -6.56
C PRO A 55 -3.18 -4.72 -6.17
N GLY A 56 -3.09 -3.46 -6.63
CA GLY A 56 -1.98 -2.57 -6.27
C GLY A 56 -1.92 -2.26 -4.77
N LEU A 57 -3.06 -1.87 -4.17
CA LEU A 57 -3.14 -1.58 -2.74
C LEU A 57 -2.96 -2.81 -1.87
N PHE A 58 -3.53 -3.96 -2.30
CA PHE A 58 -3.35 -5.22 -1.58
C PHE A 58 -1.87 -5.60 -1.48
N ILE A 59 -1.16 -5.60 -2.63
CA ILE A 59 0.27 -5.90 -2.68
C ILE A 59 1.07 -4.83 -1.93
N GLY A 60 0.74 -3.55 -2.10
CA GLY A 60 1.40 -2.44 -1.40
C GLY A 60 1.29 -2.56 0.13
N CYS A 61 0.12 -2.94 0.64
CA CYS A 61 -0.12 -3.20 2.06
C CYS A 61 0.71 -4.37 2.56
N LEU A 62 0.67 -5.50 1.84
CA LEU A 62 1.45 -6.69 2.19
C LEU A 62 2.95 -6.39 2.27
N VAL A 63 3.50 -5.71 1.26
CA VAL A 63 4.92 -5.33 1.23
C VAL A 63 5.26 -4.34 2.35
N SER A 64 4.37 -3.39 2.64
CA SER A 64 4.60 -2.42 3.72
C SER A 64 4.66 -3.09 5.10
N ASN A 65 3.75 -4.03 5.36
CA ASN A 65 3.71 -4.78 6.61
C ASN A 65 4.93 -5.72 6.75
N MET A 66 5.41 -6.31 5.64
CA MET A 66 6.65 -7.11 5.64
C MET A 66 7.90 -6.29 6.03
N ILE A 67 7.96 -5.01 5.64
CA ILE A 67 9.18 -4.19 5.78
C ILE A 67 9.17 -3.32 7.05
N GLY A 68 8.06 -2.66 7.38
CA GLY A 68 8.03 -1.61 8.40
C GLY A 68 7.22 -1.89 9.66
N GLY A 69 6.39 -2.94 9.68
CA GLY A 69 5.54 -3.32 10.83
C GLY A 69 6.19 -4.33 11.77
N PHE A 70 5.37 -5.10 12.50
CA PHE A 70 5.82 -6.27 13.26
C PHE A 70 6.17 -7.48 12.35
N GLY A 71 6.40 -7.22 11.06
CA GLY A 71 6.76 -8.22 10.06
C GLY A 71 5.63 -9.26 9.87
N PRO A 72 5.90 -10.56 10.02
CA PRO A 72 4.90 -11.62 9.78
C PRO A 72 3.71 -11.59 10.75
N VAL A 73 3.78 -10.86 11.87
CA VAL A 73 2.67 -10.72 12.82
C VAL A 73 1.55 -9.82 12.27
N ASP A 74 1.86 -8.88 11.38
CA ASP A 74 0.87 -8.02 10.69
C ASP A 74 0.20 -8.72 9.48
N ILE A 75 0.60 -9.95 9.15
CA ILE A 75 0.17 -10.69 7.95
C ILE A 75 -0.77 -11.87 8.28
N ILE A 76 -0.83 -12.30 9.55
CA ILE A 76 -1.62 -13.45 10.04
C ILE A 76 -2.97 -12.99 10.60
#